data_AF-A0A7U6GL80-F1
#
_entry.id   AF-A0A7U6GL80-F1
#
_cell.length_a   1.000
_cell.length_b   1.000
_cell.length_c   1.000
_cell.angle_alpha   90.00
_cell.angle_beta   90.00
_cell.angle_gamma   90.00
#
_symmetry.space_group_name_H-M   'P 1'
#
loop_
_entity.id
_entity.type
_entity.pdbx_description
1 polymer ?
#
loop_
_entity_poly.entity_id
_entity_poly.type
_entity_poly.pdbx_seq_one_letter_code
_entity_poly.pdbx_strand_id
1 'polypeptide(L)'
;MVDSAFFFQRLNDHIQYLKKIQGAIEDKNSFKGTDPHHCKLGEWLYGTGPEEAAAISDLARDIFDELFEPHEEFHQASSRALEKHAAGDDSGCTEEMTQMHILSGTLVNILIKLDDLSR
;
A
#
# COMPACT_ATOMS: atom_id res chain seq x y z
N MET A 1 -15.05 10.30 10.25
CA MET A 1 -13.74 10.43 10.94
C MET A 1 -13.00 9.14 10.74
N VAL A 2 -11.77 9.22 10.26
CA VAL A 2 -10.88 8.07 10.18
C VAL A 2 -10.52 7.69 11.61
N ASP A 3 -10.95 6.51 12.07
CA ASP A 3 -10.70 6.05 13.43
C ASP A 3 -9.37 5.29 13.48
N SER A 4 -8.69 5.25 14.63
CA SER A 4 -7.46 4.45 14.81
C SER A 4 -7.63 2.99 14.36
N ALA A 5 -8.84 2.44 14.53
CA ALA A 5 -9.21 1.11 14.03
C ALA A 5 -9.05 0.95 12.50
N PHE A 6 -9.33 1.99 11.71
CA PHE A 6 -9.14 1.99 10.26
C PHE A 6 -7.67 1.76 9.91
N PHE A 7 -6.76 2.53 10.51
CA PHE A 7 -5.32 2.45 10.23
C PHE A 7 -4.75 1.09 10.60
N PHE A 8 -5.09 0.56 11.77
CA PHE A 8 -4.68 -0.79 12.18
C PHE A 8 -5.19 -1.86 11.20
N GLN A 9 -6.42 -1.72 10.72
CA GLN A 9 -6.97 -2.66 9.74
C GLN A 9 -6.22 -2.59 8.40
N ARG A 10 -5.89 -1.39 7.91
CA ARG A 10 -5.09 -1.20 6.68
C ARG A 10 -3.68 -1.77 6.82
N LEU A 11 -3.02 -1.58 7.96
CA LEU A 11 -1.72 -2.18 8.23
C LEU A 11 -1.79 -3.71 8.24
N ASN A 12 -2.82 -4.29 8.86
CA ASN A 12 -3.03 -5.74 8.82
C ASN A 12 -3.31 -6.22 7.38
N ASP A 13 -4.16 -5.52 6.61
CA ASP A 13 -4.44 -5.87 5.21
C ASP A 13 -3.12 -5.89 4.38
N HIS A 14 -2.24 -4.91 4.59
CA HIS A 14 -0.90 -4.85 3.98
C HIS A 14 0.02 -6.02 4.40
N ILE A 15 0.07 -6.37 5.70
CA ILE A 15 0.86 -7.52 6.17
C ILE A 15 0.38 -8.82 5.51
N GLN A 16 -0.93 -9.00 5.37
CA GLN A 16 -1.47 -10.17 4.67
C GLN A 16 -1.13 -10.15 3.18
N TYR A 17 -1.11 -8.98 2.54
CA TYR A 17 -0.68 -8.85 1.15
C TYR A 17 0.78 -9.27 0.95
N LEU A 18 1.69 -8.76 1.77
CA LEU A 18 3.11 -9.15 1.72
C LEU A 18 3.32 -10.65 1.90
N LYS A 19 2.58 -11.27 2.83
CA LYS A 19 2.63 -12.74 3.01
C LYS A 19 2.18 -13.50 1.78
N LYS A 20 1.15 -13.02 1.07
CA LYS A 20 0.68 -13.66 -0.16
C LYS A 20 1.71 -13.54 -1.28
N ILE A 21 2.31 -12.35 -1.47
CA ILE A 21 3.39 -12.13 -2.44
C ILE A 21 4.58 -13.03 -2.13
N GLN A 22 5.04 -13.05 -0.86
CA GLN A 22 6.14 -13.92 -0.46
C GLN A 22 5.84 -15.39 -0.72
N GLY A 23 4.63 -15.85 -0.39
CA GLY A 23 4.23 -17.22 -0.67
C GLY A 23 4.11 -17.52 -2.18
N ALA A 24 3.85 -16.53 -3.02
CA ALA A 24 3.87 -16.71 -4.47
C ALA A 24 5.31 -16.83 -5.01
N ILE A 25 6.24 -16.04 -4.47
CA ILE A 25 7.68 -16.13 -4.77
C ILE A 25 8.29 -17.45 -4.26
N GLU A 26 7.77 -18.00 -3.17
CA GLU A 26 8.19 -19.32 -2.66
C GLU A 26 7.45 -20.49 -3.32
N ASP A 27 6.66 -20.24 -4.38
CA ASP A 27 5.81 -21.22 -5.07
C ASP A 27 4.82 -21.97 -4.13
N LYS A 28 4.50 -21.39 -2.97
CA LYS A 28 3.54 -21.90 -1.98
C LYS A 28 2.09 -21.51 -2.30
N ASN A 29 1.87 -20.52 -3.17
CA ASN A 29 0.55 -20.11 -3.63
C ASN A 29 0.61 -19.50 -5.05
N SER A 30 -0.56 -19.23 -5.64
CA SER A 30 -0.68 -18.69 -7.01
C SER A 30 -1.09 -17.21 -7.07
N PHE A 31 -0.88 -16.45 -6.00
CA PHE A 31 -1.27 -15.04 -5.92
C PHE A 31 -0.53 -14.21 -6.98
N LYS A 32 -1.26 -13.28 -7.63
CA LYS A 32 -0.76 -12.47 -8.75
C LYS A 32 -0.70 -10.97 -8.45
N GLY A 33 -0.77 -10.61 -7.17
CA GLY A 33 -0.98 -9.23 -6.76
C GLY A 33 -2.45 -8.83 -6.87
N THR A 34 -2.72 -7.56 -6.63
CA THR A 34 -4.06 -6.97 -6.75
C THR A 34 -3.91 -5.61 -7.43
N ASP A 35 -4.93 -5.21 -8.17
CA ASP A 35 -5.03 -3.86 -8.70
C ASP A 35 -5.01 -2.84 -7.54
N PRO A 36 -4.24 -1.73 -7.64
CA PRO A 36 -4.19 -0.73 -6.60
C PRO A 36 -5.58 -0.18 -6.24
N HIS A 37 -6.50 -0.02 -7.19
CA HIS A 37 -7.83 0.55 -6.93
C HIS A 37 -8.78 -0.45 -6.26
N HIS A 38 -8.49 -1.75 -6.32
CA HIS A 38 -9.33 -2.81 -5.75
C HIS A 38 -8.81 -3.36 -4.40
N CYS A 39 -7.79 -2.72 -3.82
CA CYS A 39 -7.42 -2.99 -2.43
C CYS A 39 -8.22 -2.06 -1.50
N LYS A 40 -8.47 -2.46 -0.24
CA LYS A 40 -9.29 -1.66 0.68
C LYS A 40 -8.73 -0.24 0.94
N LEU A 41 -7.42 -0.05 0.81
CA LEU A 41 -6.82 1.28 0.87
C LEU A 41 -7.14 2.06 -0.41
N GLY A 42 -6.97 1.46 -1.59
CA GLY A 42 -7.35 2.04 -2.87
C GLY A 42 -8.83 2.40 -2.95
N GLU A 43 -9.72 1.51 -2.57
CA GLU A 43 -11.16 1.77 -2.53
C GLU A 43 -11.49 3.02 -1.68
N TRP A 44 -10.75 3.24 -0.59
CA TRP A 44 -10.89 4.46 0.20
C TRP A 44 -10.22 5.67 -0.46
N LEU A 45 -9.00 5.54 -1.00
CA LEU A 45 -8.27 6.62 -1.68
C LEU A 45 -9.07 7.23 -2.84
N TYR A 46 -9.71 6.36 -3.63
CA TYR A 46 -10.50 6.76 -4.80
C TYR A 46 -11.99 6.92 -4.48
N GLY A 47 -12.40 6.58 -3.25
CA GLY A 47 -13.78 6.66 -2.76
C GLY A 47 -13.98 7.84 -1.82
N THR A 48 -14.19 7.57 -0.53
CA THR A 48 -14.55 8.58 0.47
C THR A 48 -13.36 9.36 1.03
N GLY A 49 -12.12 8.88 0.83
CA GLY A 49 -10.90 9.47 1.38
C GLY A 49 -10.69 10.95 1.07
N PRO A 50 -10.90 11.43 -0.18
CA PRO A 50 -10.74 12.84 -0.52
C PRO A 50 -11.65 13.77 0.28
N GLU A 51 -12.93 13.40 0.43
CA GLU A 51 -13.92 14.16 1.18
C GLU A 51 -13.62 14.12 2.70
N GLU A 52 -13.22 12.96 3.21
CA GLU A 52 -12.83 12.79 4.62
C GLU A 52 -11.59 13.62 4.98
N ALA A 53 -10.58 13.66 4.11
CA ALA A 53 -9.37 14.45 4.33
C ALA A 53 -9.65 15.97 4.25
N ALA A 54 -10.45 16.40 3.25
CA ALA A 54 -10.84 17.79 3.11
C ALA A 54 -11.70 18.30 4.29
N ALA A 55 -12.46 17.42 4.94
CA ALA A 55 -13.24 17.77 6.13
C ALA A 55 -12.36 18.03 7.37
N ILE A 56 -11.10 17.58 7.38
CA ILE A 56 -10.14 17.84 8.47
C ILE A 56 -9.49 19.22 8.28
N SER A 57 -8.81 19.43 7.16
CA SER A 57 -8.19 20.70 6.77
C SER A 57 -7.62 20.64 5.35
N ASP A 58 -7.31 21.79 4.76
CA ASP A 58 -6.59 21.86 3.47
C ASP A 58 -5.22 21.15 3.55
N LEU A 59 -4.50 21.27 4.67
CA LEU A 59 -3.24 20.56 4.88
C LEU A 59 -3.44 19.04 4.92
N ALA A 60 -4.52 18.55 5.53
CA ALA A 60 -4.83 17.13 5.55
C ALA A 60 -5.17 16.62 4.13
N ARG A 61 -5.84 17.44 3.32
CA ARG A 61 -6.08 17.13 1.91
C ARG A 61 -4.78 17.02 1.11
N ASP A 62 -3.85 17.96 1.29
CA ASP A 62 -2.54 17.93 0.62
C ASP A 62 -1.74 16.68 1.00
N ILE A 63 -1.66 16.36 2.30
CA ILE A 63 -0.95 15.16 2.79
C ILE A 63 -1.64 13.88 2.28
N PHE A 64 -2.98 13.88 2.19
CA PHE A 64 -3.71 12.74 1.63
C PHE A 64 -3.35 12.49 0.17
N ASP A 65 -3.17 13.54 -0.62
CA ASP A 65 -2.80 13.41 -2.03
C ASP A 65 -1.39 12.81 -2.23
N GLU A 66 -0.51 12.89 -1.22
CA GLU A 66 0.78 12.21 -1.21
C GLU A 66 0.65 10.67 -1.16
N LEU A 67 -0.52 10.11 -0.84
CA LEU A 67 -0.71 8.65 -0.77
C LEU A 67 -0.78 7.98 -2.15
N PHE A 68 -1.25 8.69 -3.18
CA PHE A 68 -1.61 8.07 -4.46
C PHE A 68 -0.41 7.44 -5.17
N GLU A 69 0.67 8.21 -5.33
CA GLU A 69 1.89 7.78 -6.02
C GLU A 69 2.56 6.58 -5.33
N PRO A 70 2.97 6.65 -4.04
CA PRO A 70 3.65 5.53 -3.38
C PRO A 70 2.77 4.29 -3.27
N HIS A 71 1.45 4.45 -3.24
CA HIS A 71 0.50 3.32 -3.26
C HIS A 71 0.48 2.63 -4.63
N GLU A 72 0.42 3.39 -5.71
CA GLU A 72 0.51 2.83 -7.06
C GLU A 72 1.87 2.15 -7.29
N GLU A 73 2.97 2.81 -6.93
CA GLU A 73 4.31 2.26 -7.03
C GLU A 73 4.48 0.97 -6.21
N PHE A 74 3.82 0.84 -5.05
CA PHE A 74 3.88 -0.37 -4.23
C PHE A 74 3.26 -1.57 -4.97
N HIS A 75 2.12 -1.36 -5.61
CA HIS A 75 1.45 -2.40 -6.40
C HIS A 75 2.24 -2.75 -7.67
N GLN A 76 2.84 -1.76 -8.32
CA GLN A 76 3.73 -1.99 -9.46
C GLN A 76 4.98 -2.78 -9.05
N ALA A 77 5.62 -2.44 -7.93
CA ALA A 77 6.76 -3.18 -7.40
C ALA A 77 6.38 -4.64 -7.10
N SER A 78 5.20 -4.88 -6.53
CA SER A 78 4.71 -6.24 -6.30
C SER A 78 4.52 -7.04 -7.58
N SER A 79 4.05 -6.39 -8.66
CA SER A 79 3.90 -7.02 -9.97
C SER A 79 5.26 -7.35 -10.58
N ARG A 80 6.21 -6.41 -10.55
CA ARG A 80 7.58 -6.62 -11.01
C ARG A 80 8.30 -7.72 -10.22
N ALA A 81 8.09 -7.82 -8.91
CA ALA A 81 8.66 -8.89 -8.09
C ALA A 81 8.21 -10.27 -8.59
N LEU A 82 6.91 -10.43 -8.86
CA LEU A 82 6.35 -11.68 -9.38
C LEU A 82 6.81 -11.99 -10.82
N GLU A 83 6.95 -10.98 -11.67
CA GLU A 83 7.48 -11.12 -13.03
C GLU A 83 8.93 -11.57 -13.02
N LYS A 84 9.78 -10.94 -12.19
CA LYS A 84 11.19 -11.31 -12.04
C LYS A 84 11.36 -12.71 -11.46
N HIS A 85 10.56 -13.08 -10.46
CA HIS A 85 10.48 -14.47 -9.97
C HIS A 85 10.15 -15.45 -11.09
N ALA A 86 9.11 -15.17 -11.89
CA ALA A 86 8.72 -16.02 -13.01
C ALA A 86 9.81 -16.13 -14.10
N ALA A 87 10.68 -15.12 -14.21
CA ALA A 87 11.84 -15.11 -15.10
C ALA A 87 13.09 -15.79 -14.51
N GLY A 88 13.07 -16.22 -13.24
CA GLY A 88 14.22 -16.77 -12.52
C GLY A 88 15.26 -15.72 -12.10
N ASP A 89 14.87 -14.44 -12.05
CA ASP A 89 15.71 -13.34 -11.56
C ASP A 89 15.51 -13.11 -10.06
N ASP A 90 16.14 -13.95 -9.24
CA ASP A 90 16.06 -13.88 -7.77
C ASP A 90 16.58 -12.55 -7.22
N SER A 91 17.65 -12.02 -7.82
CA SER A 91 18.27 -10.75 -7.41
C SER A 91 17.29 -9.61 -7.62
N GLY A 92 16.77 -9.49 -8.83
CA GLY A 92 15.83 -8.43 -9.15
C GLY A 92 14.50 -8.60 -8.41
N CYS A 93 14.04 -9.83 -8.14
CA CYS A 93 12.87 -10.07 -7.28
C CYS A 93 13.11 -9.52 -5.85
N THR A 94 14.30 -9.75 -5.29
CA THR A 94 14.68 -9.25 -3.97
C THR A 94 14.74 -7.71 -3.93
N GLU A 95 15.21 -7.08 -5.01
CA GLU A 95 15.20 -5.62 -5.14
C GLU A 95 13.78 -5.05 -5.11
N GLU A 96 12.85 -5.63 -5.87
CA GLU A 96 11.45 -5.17 -5.88
C GLU A 96 10.77 -5.39 -4.53
N MET A 97 11.04 -6.51 -3.86
CA MET A 97 10.57 -6.75 -2.49
C MET A 97 11.11 -5.71 -1.51
N THR A 98 12.36 -5.30 -1.67
CA THR A 98 12.94 -4.21 -0.86
C THR A 98 12.23 -2.89 -1.15
N GLN A 99 11.97 -2.58 -2.42
CA GLN A 99 11.21 -1.39 -2.82
C GLN A 99 9.81 -1.39 -2.21
N MET A 100 9.12 -2.53 -2.18
CA MET A 100 7.82 -2.69 -1.53
C MET A 100 7.87 -2.34 -0.03
N HIS A 101 8.92 -2.76 0.68
CA HIS A 101 9.08 -2.42 2.11
C HIS A 101 9.34 -0.93 2.33
N ILE A 102 10.14 -0.29 1.46
CA ILE A 102 10.41 1.15 1.52
C ILE A 102 9.12 1.94 1.29
N LEU A 103 8.37 1.62 0.23
CA LEU A 103 7.10 2.28 -0.11
C LEU A 103 6.05 2.07 0.99
N SER A 104 6.02 0.89 1.60
CA SER A 104 5.17 0.64 2.77
C SER A 104 5.49 1.58 3.93
N GLY A 105 6.78 1.79 4.23
CA GLY A 105 7.20 2.76 5.23
C GLY A 105 6.74 4.18 4.91
N THR A 106 6.84 4.60 3.64
CA THR A 106 6.32 5.90 3.17
C THR A 106 4.82 6.02 3.39
N LEU A 107 4.03 5.02 2.96
CA LEU A 107 2.58 5.01 3.13
C LEU A 107 2.17 5.09 4.61
N VAL A 108 2.81 4.29 5.47
CA VAL A 108 2.53 4.30 6.91
C VAL A 108 2.82 5.66 7.53
N ASN A 109 3.93 6.31 7.15
CA ASN A 109 4.27 7.64 7.65
C ASN A 109 3.24 8.70 7.24
N ILE A 110 2.76 8.67 5.99
CA ILE A 110 1.73 9.60 5.51
C ILE A 110 0.41 9.37 6.27
N LEU A 111 0.00 8.11 6.43
CA LEU A 111 -1.21 7.76 7.18
C LEU A 111 -1.15 8.20 8.65
N ILE A 112 0.00 8.08 9.31
CA ILE A 112 0.19 8.57 10.70
C ILE A 112 0.04 10.09 10.75
N LYS A 113 0.65 10.83 9.81
CA LYS A 113 0.50 12.29 9.74
C LYS A 113 -0.97 12.71 9.59
N LEU A 114 -1.74 11.97 8.80
CA LEU A 114 -3.18 12.22 8.64
C LEU A 114 -3.97 11.91 9.91
N ASP A 115 -3.67 10.79 10.58
CA ASP A 115 -4.29 10.45 11.88
C ASP A 115 -4.01 11.55 12.91
N ASP A 116 -2.77 12.03 13.02
CA ASP A 116 -2.38 13.08 13.95
C ASP A 116 -3.12 14.40 13.71
N LEU A 117 -3.46 14.73 12.46
CA LEU A 117 -4.25 15.92 12.11
C LEU A 117 -5.75 15.77 12.40
N SER A 118 -6.24 14.53 12.56
CA SER A 118 -7.65 14.22 12.81
C SER A 118 -8.03 14.17 14.29
N ARG A 119 -7.04 14.23 15.17
CA ARG A 119 -7.18 14.20 16.64
C ARG A 119 -7.36 15.58 17.23
#